data_AF-A0A452YFH6-F1
#
_entry.id   AF-A0A452YFH6-F1
#
_cell.length_a   1.000
_cell.length_b   1.000
_cell.length_c   1.000
_cell.angle_alpha   90.00
_cell.angle_beta   90.00
_cell.angle_gamma   90.00
#
_symmetry.space_group_name_H-M   'P 1'
#
loop_
_entity.id
_entity.type
_entity.pdbx_description
1 polymer ?
#
loop_
_entity_poly.entity_id
_entity_poly.type
_entity_poly.pdbx_seq_one_letter_code
_entity_poly.pdbx_strand_id
1 'polypeptide(L)'
;MQQLDEEEDINKILRYGNHSLTYRIVDRVFSQVPRKFTSMTEGKMGYEDFVYFILSEEDKSSEPSLEYWFKCIDLDGNGILTTNEMQFFYEEQLHRMECMAQEPVLFEDILCQMIDMIGPENETYFTLRDLKKCKLSGNIFNILFNLNKFMAFETRDPFLIRQERENPTLTEWDRFAHREYIRLSMEEDGEDASNG
;
A
#
# COMPACT_ATOMS: atom_id res chain seq x y z
N MET A 1 15.09 11.09 31.25
CA MET A 1 15.46 10.32 30.06
C MET A 1 14.55 9.11 30.01
N GLN A 2 13.34 9.32 29.50
CA GLN A 2 12.39 8.27 29.14
C GLN A 2 12.07 8.63 27.69
N GLN A 3 12.88 8.12 26.76
CA GLN A 3 12.40 8.02 25.39
C GLN A 3 11.30 6.97 25.48
N LEU A 4 10.05 7.42 25.30
CA LEU A 4 8.96 6.52 24.98
C LEU A 4 9.39 5.85 23.68
N ASP A 5 9.70 4.56 23.73
CA ASP A 5 9.58 3.74 22.53
C ASP A 5 8.09 3.83 22.15
N GLU A 6 7.76 4.75 21.25
CA GLU A 6 6.41 4.93 20.76
C GLU A 6 6.04 3.71 19.93
N GLU A 7 5.50 2.70 20.61
CA GLU A 7 4.93 1.54 19.96
C GLU A 7 3.63 1.93 19.24
N GLU A 8 3.54 1.52 17.98
CA GLU A 8 2.36 1.73 17.15
C GLU A 8 1.39 0.57 17.34
N ASP A 9 0.10 0.87 17.50
CA ASP A 9 -0.94 -0.15 17.53
C ASP A 9 -1.79 -0.15 16.27
N ILE A 10 -2.58 -1.21 16.15
CA ILE A 10 -3.46 -1.45 15.01
C ILE A 10 -4.37 -0.26 14.72
N ASN A 11 -4.86 0.46 15.74
CA ASN A 11 -5.76 1.58 15.54
C ASN A 11 -5.04 2.79 14.94
N LYS A 12 -3.78 3.03 15.30
CA LYS A 12 -2.97 4.09 14.69
C LYS A 12 -2.68 3.79 13.22
N ILE A 13 -2.32 2.55 12.89
CA ILE A 13 -2.10 2.13 11.50
C ILE A 13 -3.39 2.16 10.68
N LEU A 14 -4.52 1.76 11.27
CA LEU A 14 -5.83 1.91 10.62
C LEU A 14 -6.20 3.36 10.33
N ARG A 15 -5.65 4.34 11.07
CA ARG A 15 -5.87 5.77 10.81
C ARG A 15 -4.87 6.35 9.80
N TYR A 16 -3.76 5.66 9.56
CA TYR A 16 -2.73 6.10 8.62
C TYR A 16 -3.29 6.33 7.21
N GLY A 17 -2.83 7.40 6.57
CA GLY A 17 -3.31 7.80 5.24
C GLY A 17 -4.81 8.06 5.18
N ASN A 18 -5.41 8.53 6.28
CA ASN A 18 -6.86 8.72 6.43
C ASN A 18 -7.66 7.43 6.21
N HIS A 19 -7.32 6.38 6.95
CA HIS A 19 -7.90 5.05 6.80
C HIS A 19 -7.74 4.47 5.40
N SER A 20 -6.59 4.70 4.78
CA SER A 20 -6.35 4.25 3.40
C SER A 20 -6.40 2.73 3.24
N LEU A 21 -5.84 1.99 4.20
CA LEU A 21 -5.75 0.53 4.19
C LEU A 21 -7.00 -0.15 4.72
N THR A 22 -7.34 -1.31 4.15
CA THR A 22 -8.42 -2.17 4.64
C THR A 22 -8.03 -2.88 5.94
N TYR A 23 -9.03 -3.25 6.75
CA TYR A 23 -8.81 -4.00 7.98
C TYR A 23 -8.15 -5.34 7.71
N ARG A 24 -8.61 -6.10 6.70
CA ARG A 24 -8.03 -7.41 6.34
C ARG A 24 -6.51 -7.34 6.12
N ILE A 25 -6.01 -6.32 5.41
CA ILE A 25 -4.56 -6.23 5.18
C ILE A 25 -3.79 -5.79 6.43
N VAL A 26 -4.36 -4.87 7.22
CA VAL A 26 -3.72 -4.42 8.46
C VAL A 26 -3.64 -5.58 9.47
N ASP A 27 -4.68 -6.41 9.56
CA ASP A 27 -4.68 -7.61 10.40
C ASP A 27 -3.56 -8.60 10.01
N ARG A 28 -3.28 -8.77 8.71
CA ARG A 28 -2.15 -9.58 8.22
C ARG A 28 -0.80 -9.00 8.64
N VAL A 29 -0.65 -7.68 8.62
CA VAL A 29 0.55 -6.99 9.09
C VAL A 29 0.75 -7.22 10.59
N PHE A 30 -0.28 -7.03 11.42
CA PHE A 30 -0.21 -7.22 12.87
C PHE A 30 -0.15 -8.68 13.30
N SER A 31 -0.58 -9.60 12.45
CA SER A 31 -0.32 -11.04 12.57
C SER A 31 1.15 -11.42 12.27
N GLN A 32 1.99 -10.42 11.95
CA GLN A 32 3.42 -10.59 11.72
C GLN A 32 3.72 -11.62 10.63
N VAL A 33 2.88 -11.62 9.59
CA VAL A 33 3.03 -12.44 8.39
C VAL A 33 4.20 -11.97 7.53
N PRO A 34 4.29 -10.68 7.14
CA PRO A 34 5.37 -10.24 6.26
C PRO A 34 6.73 -10.20 6.97
N ARG A 35 6.71 -9.88 8.27
CA ARG A 35 7.88 -9.71 9.12
C ARG A 35 7.50 -9.94 10.59
N LYS A 36 8.41 -10.53 11.38
CA LYS A 36 8.29 -10.61 12.84
C LYS A 36 8.64 -9.27 13.47
N PHE A 37 7.78 -8.78 14.35
CA PHE A 37 8.00 -7.55 15.06
C PHE A 37 9.09 -7.72 16.11
N THR A 38 9.83 -6.64 16.30
CA THR A 38 10.85 -6.47 17.32
C THR A 38 10.25 -6.16 18.69
N SER A 39 9.04 -5.57 18.72
CA SER A 39 8.31 -5.34 19.97
C SER A 39 7.96 -6.66 20.65
N MET A 40 8.17 -6.71 21.95
CA MET A 40 7.77 -7.81 22.82
C MET A 40 6.33 -7.69 23.31
N THR A 41 5.65 -6.58 23.00
CA THR A 41 4.28 -6.31 23.42
C THR A 41 3.30 -6.84 22.37
N GLU A 42 2.33 -7.65 22.80
CA GLU A 42 1.33 -8.20 21.90
C GLU A 42 0.50 -7.09 21.23
N GLY A 43 0.30 -7.22 19.91
CA GLY A 43 -0.47 -6.25 19.12
C GLY A 43 0.21 -4.90 18.91
N LYS A 44 1.50 -4.78 19.23
CA LYS A 44 2.30 -3.58 19.08
C LYS A 44 3.42 -3.75 18.07
N MET A 45 3.66 -2.72 17.29
CA MET A 45 4.70 -2.63 16.27
C MET A 45 5.79 -1.69 16.78
N GLY A 46 7.05 -2.16 16.79
CA GLY A 46 8.19 -1.34 17.16
C GLY A 46 8.52 -0.32 16.06
N TYR A 47 9.31 0.71 16.39
CA TYR A 47 9.67 1.76 15.43
C TYR A 47 10.36 1.23 14.17
N GLU A 48 11.29 0.27 14.29
CA GLU A 48 11.95 -0.32 13.14
C GLU A 48 10.93 -1.00 12.20
N ASP A 49 9.99 -1.76 12.77
CA ASP A 49 8.95 -2.44 11.99
C ASP A 49 7.97 -1.45 11.36
N PHE A 50 7.69 -0.35 12.03
CA PHE A 50 6.91 0.76 11.48
C PHE A 50 7.61 1.42 10.29
N VAL A 51 8.92 1.65 10.37
CA VAL A 51 9.70 2.16 9.23
C VAL A 51 9.63 1.20 8.05
N TYR A 52 9.77 -0.11 8.30
CA TYR A 52 9.60 -1.13 7.25
C TYR A 52 8.20 -1.11 6.63
N PHE A 53 7.16 -0.96 7.46
CA PHE A 53 5.79 -0.83 7.01
C PHE A 53 5.61 0.40 6.12
N ILE A 54 6.08 1.59 6.54
CA ILE A 54 5.95 2.84 5.77
C ILE A 54 6.71 2.76 4.45
N LEU A 55 7.96 2.28 4.46
CA LEU A 55 8.74 2.09 3.22
C LEU A 55 8.01 1.17 2.25
N SER A 56 7.39 0.10 2.77
CA SER A 56 6.63 -0.83 1.95
C SER A 56 5.31 -0.23 1.47
N GLU A 57 4.61 0.54 2.29
CA GLU A 57 3.31 1.12 1.96
C GLU A 57 3.44 2.23 0.91
N GLU A 58 4.48 3.06 1.01
CA GLU A 58 4.67 4.22 0.14
C GLU A 58 5.27 3.88 -1.22
N ASP A 59 6.20 2.93 -1.31
CA ASP A 59 6.73 2.43 -2.58
C ASP A 59 6.46 0.93 -2.78
N LYS A 60 5.23 0.64 -3.22
CA LYS A 60 4.77 -0.72 -3.55
C LYS A 60 5.42 -1.36 -4.77
N SER A 61 6.17 -0.59 -5.55
CA SER A 61 6.87 -1.08 -6.73
C SER A 61 8.30 -1.51 -6.42
N SER A 62 8.84 -1.18 -5.24
CA SER A 62 10.14 -1.65 -4.79
C SER A 62 10.14 -3.17 -4.52
N GLU A 63 11.26 -3.85 -4.78
CA GLU A 63 11.36 -5.29 -4.54
C GLU A 63 11.07 -5.71 -3.08
N PRO A 64 11.56 -5.02 -2.04
CA PRO A 64 11.24 -5.35 -0.66
C PRO A 64 9.74 -5.22 -0.37
N SER A 65 9.09 -4.21 -0.94
CA SER A 65 7.65 -4.00 -0.77
C SER A 65 6.81 -5.05 -1.49
N LEU A 66 7.21 -5.43 -2.71
CA LEU A 66 6.59 -6.53 -3.44
C LEU A 66 6.59 -7.81 -2.62
N GLU A 67 7.71 -8.16 -2.01
CA GLU A 67 7.83 -9.31 -1.12
C GLU A 67 6.97 -9.18 0.15
N TYR A 68 6.95 -7.98 0.74
CA TYR A 68 6.17 -7.69 1.94
C TYR A 68 4.67 -7.93 1.69
N TRP A 69 4.10 -7.31 0.66
CA TRP A 69 2.67 -7.39 0.39
C TRP A 69 2.25 -8.72 -0.23
N PHE A 70 3.13 -9.35 -1.02
CA PHE A 70 2.89 -10.70 -1.53
C PHE A 70 2.64 -11.68 -0.38
N LYS A 71 3.52 -11.69 0.64
CA LYS A 71 3.35 -12.54 1.83
C LYS A 71 2.06 -12.25 2.60
N CYS A 72 1.64 -10.99 2.65
CA CYS A 72 0.39 -10.62 3.30
C CYS A 72 -0.83 -11.22 2.57
N ILE A 73 -0.83 -11.20 1.24
CA ILE A 73 -1.96 -11.67 0.43
C ILE A 73 -1.97 -13.20 0.29
N ASP A 74 -0.80 -13.83 0.18
CA ASP A 74 -0.65 -15.29 0.15
C ASP A 74 -1.16 -15.87 1.49
N LEU A 75 -2.41 -16.35 1.49
CA LEU A 75 -3.12 -16.73 2.71
C LEU A 75 -2.67 -18.10 3.21
N ASP A 76 -2.35 -19.01 2.29
CA ASP A 76 -1.90 -20.37 2.58
C ASP A 76 -0.37 -20.52 2.57
N GLY A 77 0.37 -19.51 2.09
CA GLY A 77 1.83 -19.48 2.07
C GLY A 77 2.45 -20.35 0.98
N ASN A 78 1.71 -20.66 -0.08
CA ASN A 78 2.15 -21.58 -1.14
C ASN A 78 3.02 -20.90 -2.22
N GLY A 79 3.20 -19.57 -2.16
CA GLY A 79 4.02 -18.81 -3.09
C GLY A 79 3.33 -18.39 -4.39
N ILE A 80 2.00 -18.52 -4.48
CA ILE A 80 1.17 -18.04 -5.60
C ILE A 80 -0.02 -17.23 -5.07
N LEU A 81 -0.47 -16.23 -5.82
CA LEU A 81 -1.70 -15.49 -5.52
C LEU A 81 -2.80 -15.95 -6.45
N THR A 82 -3.78 -16.64 -5.89
CA THR A 82 -4.94 -17.14 -6.62
C THR A 82 -6.04 -16.09 -6.73
N THR A 83 -6.97 -16.30 -7.67
CA THR A 83 -8.18 -15.49 -7.81
C THR A 83 -8.95 -15.35 -6.50
N ASN A 84 -9.05 -16.43 -5.72
CA ASN A 84 -9.80 -16.43 -4.46
C ASN A 84 -9.16 -15.55 -3.38
N GLU A 85 -7.83 -15.57 -3.26
CA GLU A 85 -7.11 -14.74 -2.29
C GLU A 85 -7.21 -13.26 -2.66
N MET A 86 -7.05 -12.93 -3.94
CA MET A 86 -7.24 -11.56 -4.43
C MET A 86 -8.68 -11.08 -4.21
N GLN A 87 -9.67 -11.92 -4.54
CA GLN A 87 -11.08 -11.59 -4.31
C GLN A 87 -11.36 -11.33 -2.83
N PHE A 88 -10.78 -12.15 -1.94
CA PHE A 88 -10.90 -11.96 -0.50
C PHE A 88 -10.43 -10.57 -0.06
N PHE A 89 -9.32 -10.02 -0.57
CA PHE A 89 -8.97 -8.64 -0.19
C PHE A 89 -9.86 -7.59 -0.87
N TYR A 90 -10.21 -7.80 -2.14
CA TYR A 90 -11.01 -6.85 -2.92
C TYR A 90 -12.46 -6.70 -2.42
N GLU A 91 -13.07 -7.72 -1.82
CA GLU A 91 -14.41 -7.62 -1.24
C GLU A 91 -14.55 -6.48 -0.21
N GLU A 92 -13.52 -6.25 0.60
CA GLU A 92 -13.56 -5.15 1.57
C GLU A 92 -13.45 -3.78 0.87
N GLN A 93 -12.69 -3.70 -0.23
CA GLN A 93 -12.61 -2.50 -1.06
C GLN A 93 -13.96 -2.17 -1.70
N LEU A 94 -14.65 -3.19 -2.23
CA LEU A 94 -15.98 -3.04 -2.83
C LEU A 94 -16.95 -2.40 -1.82
N HIS A 95 -16.98 -2.92 -0.60
CA HIS A 95 -17.82 -2.37 0.47
C HIS A 95 -17.48 -0.91 0.78
N ARG A 96 -16.18 -0.56 0.81
CA ARG A 96 -15.74 0.82 1.05
C ARG A 96 -16.13 1.78 -0.08
N MET A 97 -16.07 1.33 -1.35
CA MET A 97 -16.53 2.12 -2.49
C MET A 97 -18.02 2.44 -2.38
N GLU A 98 -18.84 1.45 -2.03
CA GLU A 98 -20.28 1.63 -1.80
C GLU A 98 -20.56 2.66 -0.70
N CYS A 99 -19.83 2.59 0.43
CA CYS A 99 -19.96 3.56 1.52
C CYS A 99 -19.57 4.99 1.10
N MET A 100 -18.69 5.14 0.11
CA MET A 100 -18.25 6.43 -0.44
C MET A 100 -19.07 6.88 -1.66
N ALA A 101 -20.17 6.18 -1.97
CA ALA A 101 -21.01 6.41 -3.15
C ALA A 101 -20.20 6.43 -4.48
N GLN A 102 -19.13 5.64 -4.54
CA GLN A 102 -18.39 5.37 -5.76
C GLN A 102 -19.04 4.21 -6.51
N GLU A 103 -18.93 4.20 -7.84
CA GLU A 103 -19.43 3.09 -8.65
C GLU A 103 -18.56 1.85 -8.42
N PRO A 104 -19.13 0.73 -7.91
CA PRO A 104 -18.38 -0.48 -7.68
C PRO A 104 -17.97 -1.13 -9.00
N VAL A 105 -16.70 -1.53 -9.12
CA VAL A 105 -16.20 -2.31 -10.26
C VAL A 105 -16.25 -3.80 -9.90
N LEU A 106 -16.76 -4.63 -10.82
CA LEU A 106 -16.81 -6.07 -10.63
C LEU A 106 -15.40 -6.64 -10.53
N PHE A 107 -15.22 -7.60 -9.63
CA PHE A 107 -13.91 -8.23 -9.45
C PHE A 107 -13.40 -8.93 -10.72
N GLU A 108 -14.29 -9.49 -11.54
CA GLU A 108 -13.93 -10.12 -12.81
C GLU A 108 -13.27 -9.12 -13.79
N ASP A 109 -13.79 -7.88 -13.84
CA ASP A 109 -13.20 -6.82 -14.68
C ASP A 109 -11.85 -6.37 -14.13
N ILE A 110 -11.74 -6.23 -12.81
CA ILE A 110 -10.48 -5.93 -12.12
C ILE A 110 -9.43 -7.02 -12.36
N LEU A 111 -9.83 -8.28 -12.28
CA LEU A 111 -8.93 -9.41 -12.52
C LEU A 111 -8.40 -9.39 -13.95
N CYS A 112 -9.27 -9.13 -14.95
CA CYS A 112 -8.84 -8.98 -16.33
C CYS A 112 -7.79 -7.85 -16.48
N GLN A 113 -8.04 -6.68 -15.87
CA GLN A 113 -7.10 -5.56 -15.89
C GLN A 113 -5.77 -5.90 -15.22
N MET A 114 -5.79 -6.63 -14.10
CA MET A 114 -4.57 -7.09 -13.44
C MET A 114 -3.77 -8.06 -14.31
N ILE A 115 -4.44 -9.02 -14.96
CA ILE A 115 -3.80 -9.97 -15.87
C ILE A 115 -3.16 -9.22 -17.04
N ASP A 116 -3.88 -8.29 -17.67
CA ASP A 116 -3.36 -7.47 -18.78
C ASP A 116 -2.17 -6.61 -18.34
N MET A 117 -2.21 -6.06 -17.13
CA MET A 117 -1.13 -5.21 -16.59
C MET A 117 0.14 -6.00 -16.25
N ILE A 118 0.00 -7.22 -15.73
CA ILE A 118 1.16 -8.03 -15.30
C ILE A 118 1.71 -8.88 -16.45
N GLY A 119 0.85 -9.42 -17.30
CA GLY A 119 1.20 -10.43 -18.29
C GLY A 119 1.88 -11.65 -17.65
N PRO A 120 1.21 -12.34 -16.70
CA PRO A 120 1.80 -13.48 -16.01
C PRO A 120 2.09 -14.64 -16.96
N GLU A 121 2.97 -15.54 -16.57
CA GLU A 121 3.24 -16.78 -17.33
C GLU A 121 2.02 -17.71 -17.33
N ASN A 122 1.20 -17.66 -16.27
CA ASN A 122 -0.06 -18.38 -16.15
C ASN A 122 -1.15 -17.43 -15.65
N GLU A 123 -2.24 -17.27 -16.39
CA GLU A 123 -3.31 -16.33 -16.06
C GLU A 123 -4.17 -16.76 -14.86
N THR A 124 -4.00 -17.99 -14.34
CA THR A 124 -4.78 -18.49 -13.20
C THR A 124 -4.23 -18.08 -11.83
N TYR A 125 -2.99 -17.60 -11.76
CA TYR A 125 -2.36 -17.12 -10.53
C TYR A 125 -1.21 -16.15 -10.82
N PHE A 126 -0.84 -15.34 -9.83
CA PHE A 126 0.38 -14.52 -9.90
C PHE A 126 1.48 -15.09 -9.01
N THR A 127 2.71 -15.14 -9.53
CA THR A 127 3.89 -15.38 -8.69
C THR A 127 4.58 -14.07 -8.33
N LEU A 128 5.37 -14.07 -7.26
CA LEU A 128 6.23 -12.92 -6.94
C LEU A 128 7.14 -12.56 -8.12
N ARG A 129 7.60 -13.56 -8.87
CA ARG A 129 8.44 -13.36 -10.06
C ARG A 129 7.69 -12.59 -11.14
N ASP A 130 6.39 -12.83 -11.32
CA ASP A 130 5.59 -12.10 -12.30
C ASP A 130 5.44 -10.63 -11.91
N LEU A 131 5.16 -10.38 -10.62
CA LEU A 131 5.07 -9.01 -10.12
C LEU A 131 6.40 -8.25 -10.27
N LYS A 132 7.54 -8.88 -9.97
CA LYS A 132 8.87 -8.24 -10.12
C LYS A 132 9.23 -7.87 -11.56
N LYS A 133 8.59 -8.47 -12.58
CA LYS A 133 8.85 -8.13 -14.00
C LYS A 133 8.20 -6.80 -14.42
N CYS A 134 7.17 -6.35 -13.71
CA CYS A 134 6.37 -5.19 -14.09
C CYS A 134 6.50 -4.06 -13.07
N LYS A 135 6.99 -2.88 -13.48
CA LYS A 135 7.13 -1.72 -12.56
C LYS A 135 5.80 -1.19 -12.01
N LEU A 136 4.69 -1.53 -12.67
CA LEU A 136 3.35 -1.11 -12.28
C LEU A 136 2.66 -2.12 -11.37
N SER A 137 3.31 -3.25 -11.05
CA SER A 137 2.73 -4.32 -10.23
C SER A 137 2.31 -3.87 -8.84
N GLY A 138 2.97 -2.86 -8.27
CA GLY A 138 2.60 -2.26 -6.99
C GLY A 138 1.17 -1.73 -6.95
N ASN A 139 0.58 -1.39 -8.11
CA ASN A 139 -0.81 -0.95 -8.20
C ASN A 139 -1.81 -2.06 -7.88
N ILE A 140 -1.47 -3.34 -8.10
CA ILE A 140 -2.33 -4.47 -7.73
C ILE A 140 -2.66 -4.40 -6.24
N PHE A 141 -1.66 -4.18 -5.41
CA PHE A 141 -1.85 -4.07 -3.97
C PHE A 141 -2.73 -2.88 -3.59
N ASN A 142 -2.60 -1.75 -4.28
CA ASN A 142 -3.49 -0.62 -4.05
C ASN A 142 -4.95 -0.97 -4.41
N ILE A 143 -5.17 -1.61 -5.56
CA ILE A 143 -6.50 -2.07 -5.98
C ILE A 143 -7.12 -2.98 -4.90
N LEU A 144 -6.34 -3.92 -4.38
CA LEU A 144 -6.80 -4.93 -3.42
C LEU A 144 -7.09 -4.37 -2.03
N PHE A 145 -6.37 -3.36 -1.55
CA PHE A 145 -6.49 -2.96 -0.14
C PHE A 145 -6.15 -1.50 0.20
N ASN A 146 -5.81 -0.63 -0.75
CA ASN A 146 -5.62 0.81 -0.51
C ASN A 146 -6.55 1.64 -1.42
N LEU A 147 -7.75 1.96 -0.92
CA LEU A 147 -8.75 2.68 -1.70
C LEU A 147 -8.28 4.06 -2.17
N ASN A 148 -7.58 4.81 -1.33
CA ASN A 148 -7.17 6.16 -1.68
C ASN A 148 -6.17 6.15 -2.86
N LYS A 149 -5.16 5.25 -2.81
CA LYS A 149 -4.19 5.09 -3.90
C LYS A 149 -4.82 4.45 -5.14
N PHE A 150 -5.80 3.55 -4.96
CA PHE A 150 -6.54 2.97 -6.08
C PHE A 150 -7.36 4.03 -6.82
N MET A 151 -8.18 4.81 -6.11
CA MET A 151 -8.98 5.89 -6.73
C MET A 151 -8.09 6.95 -7.36
N ALA A 152 -6.98 7.29 -6.72
CA ALA A 152 -5.99 8.19 -7.29
C ALA A 152 -5.45 7.65 -8.61
N PHE A 153 -5.16 6.34 -8.69
CA PHE A 153 -4.69 5.67 -9.91
C PHE A 153 -5.73 5.69 -11.05
N GLU A 154 -7.00 5.35 -10.76
CA GLU A 154 -8.09 5.34 -11.73
C GLU A 154 -8.39 6.73 -12.31
N THR A 155 -8.25 7.77 -11.48
CA THR A 155 -8.56 9.16 -11.85
C THR A 155 -7.33 9.94 -12.35
N ARG A 156 -6.20 9.26 -12.61
CA ARG A 156 -4.96 9.92 -13.02
C ARG A 156 -5.15 10.73 -14.30
N ASP A 157 -4.81 12.01 -14.22
CA ASP A 157 -4.77 12.89 -15.37
C ASP A 157 -3.70 12.39 -16.38
N PRO A 158 -4.06 12.21 -17.67
CA PRO A 158 -3.11 11.89 -18.74
C PRO A 158 -1.87 12.80 -18.80
N PHE A 159 -1.99 14.06 -18.36
CA PHE A 159 -0.88 15.01 -18.25
C PHE A 159 0.11 14.60 -17.15
N LEU A 160 -0.36 14.24 -15.96
CA LEU A 160 0.49 13.77 -14.86
C LEU A 160 1.23 12.48 -15.23
N ILE A 161 0.54 11.57 -15.92
CA ILE A 161 1.15 10.33 -16.45
C ILE A 161 2.31 10.65 -17.41
N ARG A 162 2.18 11.68 -18.26
CA ARG A 162 3.26 12.10 -19.17
C ARG A 162 4.44 12.69 -18.39
N GLN A 163 4.18 13.54 -17.40
CA GLN A 163 5.21 14.16 -16.58
C GLN A 163 6.03 13.14 -15.77
N GLU A 164 5.40 12.08 -15.26
CA GLU A 164 6.11 10.98 -14.59
C GLU A 164 7.02 10.21 -15.55
N ARG A 165 6.57 10.00 -16.80
CA ARG A 165 7.38 9.37 -17.85
C ARG A 165 8.58 10.22 -18.25
N GLU A 166 8.51 11.55 -18.09
CA GLU A 166 9.63 12.47 -18.34
C GLU A 166 10.72 12.40 -17.25
N ASN A 167 10.36 11.99 -16.02
CA ASN A 167 11.30 11.79 -14.92
C ASN A 167 11.25 10.34 -14.39
N PRO A 168 11.67 9.35 -15.20
CA PRO A 168 11.55 7.93 -14.87
C PRO A 168 12.55 7.45 -13.80
N THR A 169 13.50 8.31 -13.40
CA THR A 169 14.52 8.00 -12.39
C THR A 169 14.02 8.23 -10.96
N LEU A 170 12.91 8.95 -10.76
CA LEU A 170 12.33 9.17 -9.44
C LEU A 170 11.42 7.99 -9.07
N THR A 171 11.71 7.38 -7.93
CA THR A 171 10.88 6.33 -7.32
C THR A 171 9.61 6.93 -6.70
N GLU A 172 8.64 6.07 -6.37
CA GLU A 172 7.45 6.53 -5.64
C GLU A 172 7.80 7.02 -4.23
N TRP A 173 8.82 6.43 -3.60
CA TRP A 173 9.38 6.95 -2.36
C TRP A 173 9.93 8.37 -2.52
N ASP A 174 10.71 8.64 -3.57
CA ASP A 174 11.26 9.98 -3.81
C ASP A 174 10.14 11.02 -3.95
N ARG A 175 9.06 10.67 -4.65
CA ARG A 175 7.88 11.53 -4.81
C ARG A 175 7.17 11.75 -3.49
N PHE A 176 6.97 10.69 -2.70
CA PHE A 176 6.36 10.78 -1.38
C PHE A 176 7.19 11.65 -0.44
N ALA A 177 8.48 11.34 -0.29
CA ALA A 177 9.40 12.07 0.59
C ALA A 177 9.49 13.55 0.22
N HIS A 178 9.50 13.88 -1.08
CA HIS A 178 9.48 15.27 -1.53
C HIS A 178 8.19 16.00 -1.15
N ARG A 179 7.02 15.38 -1.32
CA ARG A 179 5.72 15.95 -0.94
C ARG A 179 5.62 16.16 0.56
N GLU A 180 6.00 15.17 1.35
CA GLU A 180 5.98 15.26 2.82
C GLU A 180 6.95 16.31 3.35
N TYR A 181 8.15 16.40 2.77
CA TYR A 181 9.11 17.45 3.13
C TYR A 181 8.53 18.85 2.92
N ILE A 182 7.90 19.10 1.77
CA ILE A 182 7.25 20.39 1.50
C ILE A 182 6.13 20.66 2.51
N ARG A 183 5.26 19.68 2.75
CA ARG A 183 4.15 19.80 3.70
C ARG A 183 4.64 20.18 5.09
N LEU A 184 5.62 19.46 5.62
CA LEU A 184 6.18 19.70 6.95
C LEU A 184 6.88 21.07 7.03
N SER A 185 7.63 21.47 5.99
CA SER A 185 8.27 22.79 5.97
C SER A 185 7.26 23.95 6.00
N MET A 186 6.09 23.79 5.37
CA MET A 186 5.02 24.79 5.40
C MET A 186 4.30 24.85 6.74
N GLU A 187 4.23 23.72 7.47
CA GLU A 187 3.65 23.65 8.81
C GLU A 187 4.55 24.36 9.84
N GLU A 188 5.88 24.22 9.73
CA GLU A 188 6.86 24.93 10.57
C GLU A 188 6.82 26.46 10.36
N ASP A 189 6.75 26.93 9.11
CA ASP A 189 6.69 28.37 8.79
C ASP A 189 5.40 29.05 9.31
N GLY A 190 4.30 28.29 9.47
CA GLY A 190 3.02 28.78 9.99
C GLY A 190 2.99 28.95 11.52
N GLU A 191 3.76 28.15 12.25
CA GLU A 191 3.89 28.24 13.71
C GLU A 191 4.74 29.44 14.14
N ASP A 192 5.77 29.79 13.36
CA ASP A 192 6.60 30.98 13.59
C ASP A 192 5.86 32.30 13.27
N ALA A 193 4.92 32.30 12.32
CA ALA A 193 4.09 33.46 12.01
C ALA A 193 2.96 33.73 13.03
N SER A 194 2.65 32.74 13.89
CA SER A 194 1.57 32.81 14.89
C SER A 194 2.05 33.23 16.27
N ASN A 195 3.37 33.29 16.49
CA ASN A 195 4.01 33.70 17.74
C ASN A 195 4.74 35.07 17.65
N GLY A 196 4.45 35.88 16.62
CA GLY A 196 5.01 37.22 16.41
C GLY A 196 4.07 38.37 16.74
#